data_AF-A0A7L2K2W9-F1
#
_entry.id   AF-A0A7L2K2W9-F1
#
_cell.length_a   1.000
_cell.length_b   1.000
_cell.length_c   1.000
_cell.angle_alpha   90.00
_cell.angle_beta   90.00
_cell.angle_gamma   90.00
#
_symmetry.space_group_name_H-M   'P 1'
#
loop_
_entity.id
_entity.type
_entity.pdbx_description
1 polymer ?
#
loop_
_entity_poly.entity_id
_entity_poly.type
_entity_poly.pdbx_seq_one_letter_code
_entity_poly.pdbx_strand_id
1 'polypeptide(L)' 'QVTSEKLCRAQQELHFQAATYLCLLRSVREHEALHREGERSPQEVAGLVGFRLPQQPGGKG' A
#
# COMPACT_ATOMS: atom_id res chain seq x y z
N GLN A 1 -40.07 -11.75 -14.04
CA GLN A 1 -40.49 -10.77 -13.01
C GLN A 1 -39.36 -10.59 -12.01
N VAL A 2 -38.87 -9.36 -11.81
CA VAL A 2 -37.92 -9.03 -10.73
C VAL A 2 -38.75 -8.65 -9.50
N THR A 3 -38.46 -9.24 -8.35
CA THR A 3 -39.15 -8.93 -7.09
C THR A 3 -38.45 -7.76 -6.38
N SER A 4 -39.19 -7.02 -5.55
CA SER A 4 -38.64 -5.90 -4.75
C SER A 4 -37.42 -6.32 -3.92
N GLU A 5 -37.46 -7.52 -3.35
CA GLU A 5 -36.36 -8.11 -2.58
C GLU A 5 -35.08 -8.30 -3.41
N LYS A 6 -35.20 -8.77 -4.66
CA LYS A 6 -34.05 -8.92 -5.57
C LYS A 6 -33.43 -7.57 -5.92
N LEU A 7 -34.26 -6.54 -6.11
CA LEU A 7 -33.78 -5.18 -6.38
C LEU A 7 -33.06 -4.59 -5.16
N CYS A 8 -33.64 -4.73 -3.97
CA CYS A 8 -33.03 -4.28 -2.71
C CYS A 8 -31.67 -4.96 -2.49
N ARG A 9 -31.60 -6.28 -2.67
CA ARG A 9 -30.35 -7.04 -2.53
C ARG A 9 -29.29 -6.58 -3.54
N ALA A 10 -29.67 -6.36 -4.79
CA ALA A 10 -28.73 -5.88 -5.81
C ALA A 10 -28.19 -4.48 -5.48
N GLN A 11 -29.03 -3.59 -4.92
CA GLN A 11 -28.58 -2.27 -4.46
C GLN A 11 -27.62 -2.39 -3.28
N GLN A 12 -27.92 -3.23 -2.29
CA GLN A 12 -27.02 -3.45 -1.15
C GLN A 12 -25.68 -4.03 -1.59
N GLU A 13 -25.68 -5.00 -2.51
CA GLU A 13 -24.45 -5.58 -3.07
C GLU A 13 -23.61 -4.51 -3.78
N LEU A 14 -24.24 -3.66 -4.61
CA LEU A 14 -23.55 -2.57 -5.30
C LEU A 14 -22.95 -1.57 -4.30
N HIS A 15 -23.71 -1.19 -3.27
CA HIS A 15 -23.23 -0.28 -2.23
C HIS A 15 -22.05 -0.88 -1.46
N PHE A 16 -22.12 -2.16 -1.11
CA PHE A 16 -21.03 -2.87 -0.45
C PHE A 16 -19.78 -2.87 -1.33
N GLN A 17 -19.90 -3.28 -2.61
CA GLN A 17 -18.79 -3.30 -3.55
C GLN A 17 -18.14 -1.92 -3.73
N ALA A 18 -18.95 -0.86 -3.88
CA ALA A 18 -18.47 0.50 -4.01
C ALA A 18 -17.71 0.96 -2.76
N ALA A 19 -18.23 0.66 -1.56
CA ALA A 19 -17.58 0.99 -0.30
C ALA A 19 -16.26 0.22 -0.11
N THR A 20 -16.24 -1.07 -0.44
CA THR A 20 -15.04 -1.91 -0.39
C THR A 20 -13.95 -1.39 -1.34
N TYR A 21 -14.32 -1.06 -2.58
CA TYR A 21 -13.37 -0.54 -3.55
C TYR A 21 -12.79 0.81 -3.13
N LEU A 22 -13.63 1.71 -2.60
CA LEU A 22 -13.18 2.99 -2.07
C LEU A 22 -12.22 2.81 -0.88
N CYS A 23 -12.49 1.86 0.02
CA CYS A 23 -11.61 1.52 1.13
C CYS A 23 -10.24 1.07 0.63
N LEU A 24 -10.21 0.15 -0.35
CA LEU A 24 -8.98 -0.33 -0.96
C LEU A 24 -8.16 0.80 -1.57
N LEU A 25 -8.80 1.66 -2.38
CA LEU A 25 -8.11 2.80 -3.02
C LEU A 25 -7.50 3.76 -1.99
N ARG A 26 -8.20 4.02 -0.89
CA ARG A 26 -7.67 4.84 0.21
C ARG A 26 -6.45 4.17 0.85
N SER A 27 -6.57 2.90 1.20
CA SER A 27 -5.50 2.13 1.83
C SER A 27 -4.24 2.08 0.95
N VAL A 28 -4.39 1.89 -0.37
CA VAL A 28 -3.25 1.88 -1.30
C VAL A 28 -2.54 3.24 -1.33
N ARG A 29 -3.30 4.34 -1.42
CA ARG A 29 -2.72 5.70 -1.47
C ARG A 29 -2.03 6.07 -0.16
N GLU A 30 -2.61 5.69 0.98
CA GLU A 30 -2.01 5.87 2.30
C GLU A 30 -0.74 5.03 2.46
N HIS A 31 -0.77 3.77 2.01
CA HIS A 31 0.40 2.91 2.01
C HIS A 31 1.54 3.50 1.16
N GLU A 32 1.27 3.99 -0.05
CA GLU A 32 2.28 4.62 -0.90
C GLU A 32 2.86 5.90 -0.27
N ALA A 33 2.01 6.71 0.37
CA ALA A 33 2.46 7.91 1.07
C ALA A 33 3.41 7.55 2.23
N LEU A 34 3.02 6.59 3.08
CA LEU A 34 3.82 6.12 4.20
C LEU A 34 5.10 5.41 3.76
N HIS A 35 5.03 4.61 2.69
CA HIS A 35 6.18 3.92 2.12
C HIS A 35 7.23 4.93 1.62
N ARG A 36 6.79 6.01 0.98
CA ARG A 36 7.68 7.10 0.54
C ARG A 36 8.34 7.82 1.72
N GLU A 37 7.66 7.95 2.85
CA GLU A 37 8.20 8.62 4.04
C GLU A 37 9.06 7.71 4.92
N GLY A 38 8.83 6.39 4.89
CA GLY A 38 9.47 5.41 5.76
C GLY A 38 10.70 4.70 5.18
N GLU A 39 10.81 4.59 3.86
CA GLU A 39 11.94 3.90 3.24
C GLU A 39 13.18 4.80 3.15
N ARG A 40 14.04 4.70 4.16
CA ARG A 40 15.44 5.10 4.05
C ARG A 40 16.28 3.87 3.72
N SER A 41 17.13 3.99 2.71
CA SER A 41 18.09 2.94 2.36
C SER A 41 18.99 2.62 3.56
N PRO A 42 19.50 1.38 3.67
CA PRO A 42 20.46 1.02 4.71
C PRO A 42 21.64 1.99 4.79
N GLN A 43 22.07 2.54 3.65
CA GLN A 43 23.13 3.56 3.53
C GLN A 43 22.75 4.87 4.20
N GLU A 44 21.54 5.38 3.94
CA GLU A 44 21.03 6.59 4.58
C GLU A 44 20.86 6.38 6.09
N VAL A 45 20.35 5.22 6.50
CA VAL A 45 20.19 4.88 7.93
C VAL A 45 21.56 4.78 8.61
N ALA A 46 22.55 4.11 8.01
CA ALA A 46 23.90 4.02 8.56
C ALA A 46 24.54 5.41 8.72
N GLY A 47 24.35 6.31 7.76
CA GLY A 47 24.85 7.68 7.83
C GLY A 47 24.28 8.47 9.02
N LEU A 48 23.00 8.28 9.36
CA LEU A 48 22.34 8.98 10.48
C LEU A 48 22.91 8.60 11.85
N VAL A 49 23.40 7.37 12.00
CA VAL A 49 23.99 6.86 13.25
C VAL A 49 25.53 6.88 13.25
N GLY A 50 26.14 7.52 12.25
CA GLY A 50 27.60 7.65 12.15
C GLY A 50 28.32 6.38 11.67
N PHE A 51 27.58 5.42 11.12
CA PHE A 51 28.12 4.20 10.54
C PHE A 51 28.25 4.31 9.02
N ARG A 52 29.17 3.52 8.43
CA ARG A 52 29.29 3.34 6.98
C ARG A 52 29.02 1.87 6.66
N LEU A 53 28.22 1.57 5.64
CA LEU A 53 28.04 0.17 5.23
C LEU A 53 29.38 -0.42 4.78
N PRO A 54 29.65 -1.71 5.12
CA PRO A 54 30.80 -2.41 4.59
C PRO A 54 30.66 -2.49 3.07
N GLN A 55 31.70 -2.10 2.33
CA GLN A 55 31.77 -2.39 0.90
C GLN A 55 31.93 -3.89 0.74
N GLN A 56 31.07 -4.53 -0.06
CA GLN A 56 31.23 -5.95 -0.37
C GLN A 56 32.62 -6.14 -0.99
N PRO A 57 33.52 -6.91 -0.36
CA PRO A 57 34.82 -7.18 -0.94
C PRO A 57 34.63 -8.28 -1.99
N GLY A 58 34.33 -7.87 -3.23
CA GLY A 58 34.13 -8.84 -4.31
C GLY A 58 33.46 -8.32 -5.59
N GLY A 59 33.86 -7.17 -6.11
CA GLY A 59 33.63 -6.83 -7.52
C GLY A 59 34.79 -7.39 -8.36
N LYS A 60 34.57 -8.51 -9.04
CA LYS A 60 35.46 -8.92 -10.14
C LYS A 60 35.06 -8.14 -11.40
N GLY A 61 36.07 -7.73 -12.17
CA GLY A 61 35.90 -7.08 -13.47
C GLY A 61 35.32 -7.97 -14.56
#